data_AF-A0A953ETE1-F1
#
_entry.id   AF-A0A953ETE1-F1
#
_cell.length_a   1.000
_cell.length_b   1.000
_cell.length_c   1.000
_cell.angle_alpha   90.00
_cell.angle_beta   90.00
_cell.angle_gamma   90.00
#
_symmetry.space_group_name_H-M   'P 1'
#
loop_
_entity.id
_entity.type
_entity.pdbx_description
1 polymer ?
#
loop_
_entity_poly.entity_id
_entity_poly.type
_entity_poly.pdbx_seq_one_letter_code
_entity_poly.pdbx_strand_id
1 'polypeptide(L)'
;NDAAFVEFVEEVATGVLGEGQYFELPSPIMGAEDFGYLLQEVPGAMAFLGVCPTDIENSLAAPSCHSNHMRINEDAMAHGIALHVAVATRYLARP
;
A
#
# COMPACT_ATOMS: atom_id res chain seq x y z
N ASN A 1 -5.70 -7.99 7.94
CA ASN A 1 -5.62 -8.29 6.50
C ASN A 1 -6.11 -9.71 6.28
N ASP A 2 -7.16 -9.87 5.48
CA ASP A 2 -7.62 -11.16 4.99
C ASP A 2 -6.65 -11.69 3.92
N ALA A 3 -6.30 -12.98 3.99
CA ALA A 3 -5.26 -13.56 3.13
C ALA A 3 -5.66 -13.54 1.64
N ALA A 4 -6.91 -13.89 1.32
CA ALA A 4 -7.39 -13.89 -0.06
C ALA A 4 -7.49 -12.48 -0.64
N PHE A 5 -7.83 -11.49 0.19
CA PHE A 5 -7.84 -10.10 -0.25
C PHE A 5 -6.43 -9.52 -0.44
N VAL A 6 -5.44 -9.95 0.36
CA VAL A 6 -4.03 -9.60 0.13
C VAL A 6 -3.53 -10.15 -1.20
N GLU A 7 -3.77 -11.43 -1.48
CA GLU A 7 -3.39 -12.06 -2.76
C GLU A 7 -4.02 -11.33 -3.96
N PHE A 8 -5.30 -10.93 -3.83
CA PHE A 8 -5.96 -10.12 -4.85
C PHE A 8 -5.29 -8.75 -5.05
N VAL A 9 -4.95 -8.04 -3.97
CA VAL A 9 -4.28 -6.74 -4.06
C VAL A 9 -2.89 -6.88 -4.68
N GLU A 10 -2.15 -7.94 -4.36
CA GLU A 10 -0.85 -8.27 -4.97
C GLU A 10 -0.98 -8.47 -6.49
N GLU A 11 -1.96 -9.26 -6.94
CA GLU A 11 -2.22 -9.48 -8.37
C GLU A 11 -2.54 -8.16 -9.09
N VAL A 12 -3.39 -7.32 -8.48
CA VAL A 12 -3.77 -6.02 -9.03
C VAL A 12 -2.57 -5.09 -9.09
N ALA A 13 -1.79 -4.99 -8.01
CA ALA A 13 -0.60 -4.14 -7.93
C ALA A 13 0.43 -4.54 -8.97
N THR A 14 0.73 -5.84 -9.09
CA THR A 14 1.65 -6.37 -10.10
C THR A 14 1.17 -6.05 -11.52
N GLY A 15 -0.13 -6.20 -11.79
CA GLY A 15 -0.70 -5.93 -13.12
C GLY A 15 -0.80 -4.44 -13.49
N VAL A 16 -0.83 -3.53 -12.52
CA VAL A 16 -1.00 -2.08 -12.76
C VAL A 16 0.33 -1.33 -12.68
N LEU A 17 1.18 -1.68 -11.72
CA LEU A 17 2.45 -1.02 -11.43
C LEU A 17 3.63 -1.72 -12.08
N GLY A 18 3.47 -2.99 -12.46
CA GLY A 18 4.51 -3.82 -13.07
C GLY A 18 5.16 -4.78 -12.07
N GLU A 19 5.92 -5.74 -12.61
CA GLU A 19 6.64 -6.73 -11.81
C GLU A 19 7.64 -6.07 -10.85
N GLY A 20 7.73 -6.60 -9.63
CA GLY A 20 8.64 -6.12 -8.58
C GLY A 20 8.21 -4.82 -7.89
N GLN A 21 7.04 -4.26 -8.20
CA GLN A 21 6.49 -3.08 -7.51
C GLN A 21 5.65 -3.41 -6.28
N TYR A 22 5.37 -4.70 -6.05
CA TYR A 22 4.77 -5.21 -4.82
C TYR A 22 5.83 -5.97 -4.01
N PHE A 23 5.79 -5.81 -2.70
CA PHE A 23 6.52 -6.67 -1.78
C PHE A 23 5.72 -6.81 -0.48
N GLU A 24 5.75 -8.00 0.10
CA GLU A 24 5.17 -8.25 1.42
C GLU A 24 6.10 -7.72 2.51
N LEU A 25 5.53 -7.09 3.54
CA LEU A 25 6.32 -6.67 4.70
C LEU A 25 6.88 -7.91 5.42
N PRO A 26 8.19 -7.97 5.70
CA PRO A 26 8.82 -9.15 6.31
C PRO A 26 8.36 -9.38 7.76
N SER A 27 7.78 -8.36 8.41
CA SER A 27 7.18 -8.46 9.73
C SER A 27 6.04 -7.45 9.90
N PRO A 28 5.07 -7.71 10.78
CA PRO A 28 4.03 -6.73 11.13
C PRO A 28 4.63 -5.45 11.72
N ILE A 29 3.98 -4.32 11.46
CA ILE A 29 4.34 -3.02 12.05
C ILE A 29 3.48 -2.80 13.30
N MET A 30 4.10 -2.45 14.43
CA MET A 30 3.41 -2.08 15.67
C MET A 30 2.88 -0.62 15.63
N GLY A 31 2.26 -0.24 14.52
CA GLY A 31 1.54 1.03 14.38
C GLY A 31 0.12 0.90 14.92
N ALA A 32 -0.44 2.01 15.42
CA ALA A 32 -1.87 2.08 15.74
C ALA A 32 -2.61 2.67 14.55
N GLU A 33 -3.65 1.98 14.07
CA GLU A 33 -4.46 2.40 12.94
C GLU A 33 -5.91 1.94 13.16
N ASP A 34 -6.88 2.85 13.02
CA ASP A 34 -8.28 2.56 13.29
C ASP A 34 -8.95 1.76 12.17
N PHE A 35 -8.34 1.69 10.98
CA PHE A 35 -8.72 0.82 9.87
C PHE A 35 -8.82 -0.66 10.30
N GLY A 36 -8.10 -1.05 11.35
CA GLY A 36 -8.21 -2.37 11.97
C GLY A 36 -9.64 -2.73 12.41
N TYR A 37 -10.46 -1.75 12.81
CA TYR A 37 -11.87 -2.00 13.14
C TYR A 37 -12.71 -2.35 11.92
N LEU A 38 -12.44 -1.74 10.75
CA LEU A 38 -13.13 -2.11 9.51
C LEU A 38 -12.79 -3.54 9.09
N LEU A 39 -11.52 -3.91 9.23
CA LEU A 39 -11.03 -5.25 8.88
C LEU A 39 -11.45 -6.35 9.85
N GLN A 40 -12.05 -6.01 11.00
CA GLN A 40 -12.72 -6.99 11.87
C GLN A 40 -14.08 -7.41 11.30
N GLU A 41 -14.75 -6.53 10.56
CA GLU A 41 -16.12 -6.74 10.08
C GLU A 41 -16.18 -7.13 8.60
N VAL A 42 -15.24 -6.64 7.79
CA VAL A 42 -15.22 -6.85 6.33
C VAL A 42 -13.87 -7.42 5.90
N PRO A 43 -13.83 -8.53 5.14
CA PRO A 43 -12.59 -9.03 4.55
C PRO A 43 -11.95 -7.98 3.65
N GLY A 44 -10.72 -7.61 3.97
CA GLY A 44 -9.99 -6.56 3.25
C GLY A 44 -8.50 -6.56 3.58
N ALA A 45 -7.77 -5.68 2.91
CA ALA A 45 -6.35 -5.48 3.13
C ALA A 45 -6.01 -3.99 3.22
N MET A 46 -5.08 -3.67 4.13
CA MET A 46 -4.36 -2.40 4.15
C MET A 46 -2.97 -2.60 3.54
N ALA A 47 -2.61 -1.73 2.61
CA ALA A 47 -1.30 -1.71 1.97
C ALA A 47 -0.63 -0.35 2.18
N PHE A 48 0.70 -0.33 2.22
CA PHE A 48 1.48 0.91 2.27
C PHE A 48 1.94 1.31 0.87
N LEU A 49 1.83 2.59 0.55
CA LEU A 49 2.41 3.17 -0.66
C LEU A 49 3.82 3.68 -0.35
N GLY A 50 4.81 3.23 -1.12
CA GLY A 50 6.16 3.76 -1.04
C GLY A 50 6.21 5.21 -1.53
N VAL A 51 6.53 6.14 -0.64
CA VAL A 51 6.59 7.60 -0.93
C VAL A 51 7.94 8.22 -0.59
N CYS A 52 9.00 7.41 -0.50
CA CYS A 52 10.34 7.90 -0.21
C CYS A 52 10.78 8.94 -1.27
N PRO A 53 11.26 10.13 -0.87
CA PRO A 53 11.85 11.10 -1.77
C PRO A 53 12.97 10.48 -2.63
N THR A 54 13.05 10.87 -3.90
CA THR A 54 14.00 10.31 -4.87
C THR A 54 15.45 10.70 -4.59
N ASP A 55 15.68 11.73 -3.77
CA ASP A 55 17.00 12.17 -3.31
C ASP A 55 17.52 11.36 -2.11
N ILE A 56 16.74 10.41 -1.58
CA ILE A 56 17.13 9.51 -0.49
C ILE A 56 17.34 8.11 -1.05
N GLU A 57 18.61 7.68 -1.14
CA GLU A 57 18.99 6.37 -1.69
C GLU A 57 18.52 5.20 -0.80
N ASN A 58 18.66 5.34 0.51
CA ASN A 58 18.22 4.34 1.48
C ASN A 58 16.90 4.78 2.13
N SER A 59 15.79 4.17 1.72
CA SER A 59 14.45 4.48 2.25
C SER A 59 14.31 4.25 3.76
N LEU A 60 15.12 3.37 4.36
CA LEU A 60 15.12 3.13 5.81
C LEU A 60 15.78 4.26 6.60
N ALA A 61 16.51 5.17 5.93
CA ALA A 61 17.08 6.37 6.54
C ALA A 61 16.17 7.61 6.39
N ALA A 62 15.05 7.49 5.66
CA ALA A 62 14.10 8.58 5.50
C ALA A 62 13.39 8.89 6.84
N PRO A 63 13.10 10.18 7.14
CA PRO A 63 12.29 10.52 8.31
C PRO A 63 10.91 9.87 8.24
N SER A 64 10.51 9.18 9.31
CA SER A 64 9.27 8.41 9.37
C SER A 64 8.01 9.27 9.43
N CYS A 65 6.84 8.63 9.27
CA CYS A 65 5.57 9.20 9.72
C CYS A 65 5.69 9.74 11.16
N HIS A 66 5.02 10.87 11.41
CA HIS A 66 5.09 11.69 12.63
C HIS A 66 6.37 12.52 12.84
N SER A 67 7.38 12.42 11.97
CA SER A 67 8.52 13.34 12.01
C SER A 67 8.14 14.70 11.40
N ASN A 68 8.58 15.81 12.02
CA ASN A 68 8.54 17.15 11.42
C ASN A 68 9.48 17.33 10.22
N HIS A 69 10.32 16.34 9.94
CA HIS A 69 11.23 16.29 8.78
C HIS A 69 10.72 15.38 7.66
N MET A 70 9.55 14.75 7.82
CA MET A 70 8.99 13.88 6.79
C MET A 70 8.75 14.65 5.49
N ARG A 71 9.18 14.03 4.38
CA ARG A 71 8.96 14.51 3.01
C ARG A 71 8.33 13.37 2.21
N ILE A 72 7.45 13.72 1.28
CA ILE A 72 6.69 12.79 0.45
C ILE A 72 7.08 13.00 -1.00
N ASN A 73 7.35 11.91 -1.72
CA ASN A 73 7.38 11.92 -3.19
C ASN A 73 5.95 11.98 -3.72
N GLU A 74 5.49 13.17 -4.13
CA GLU A 74 4.12 13.38 -4.63
C GLU A 74 3.84 12.65 -5.94
N ASP A 75 4.85 12.41 -6.78
CA ASP A 75 4.68 11.64 -8.02
C ASP A 75 4.19 10.21 -7.73
N ALA A 76 4.52 9.66 -6.55
CA ALA A 76 4.06 8.34 -6.13
C ALA A 76 2.54 8.28 -5.90
N MET A 77 1.87 9.42 -5.67
CA MET A 77 0.41 9.46 -5.48
C MET A 77 -0.34 8.90 -6.69
N ALA A 78 0.20 9.07 -7.90
CA ALA A 78 -0.39 8.52 -9.12
C ALA A 78 -0.51 6.98 -9.05
N HIS A 79 0.49 6.30 -8.46
CA HIS A 79 0.46 4.84 -8.27
C HIS A 79 -0.61 4.44 -7.25
N GLY A 80 -0.74 5.18 -6.15
CA GLY A 80 -1.79 4.94 -5.14
C GLY A 80 -3.21 5.10 -5.72
N ILE A 81 -3.42 6.15 -6.54
CA ILE A 81 -4.68 6.38 -7.24
C ILE A 81 -4.98 5.21 -8.19
N ALA A 82 -4.00 4.84 -9.03
CA ALA A 82 -4.15 3.76 -9.99
C ALA A 82 -4.49 2.43 -9.30
N LEU A 83 -3.80 2.11 -8.21
CA LEU A 83 -4.05 0.89 -7.43
C LEU A 83 -5.45 0.89 -6.82
N HIS A 84 -5.87 1.97 -6.15
CA HIS A 84 -7.22 2.06 -5.58
C HIS A 84 -8.32 1.90 -6.63
N VAL A 85 -8.20 2.59 -7.77
CA VAL A 85 -9.17 2.49 -8.87
C VAL A 85 -9.19 1.07 -9.43
N ALA A 86 -8.03 0.46 -9.63
CA ALA A 86 -7.94 -0.89 -10.18
C ALA A 86 -8.51 -1.95 -9.23
N VAL A 87 -8.23 -1.86 -7.92
CA VAL A 87 -8.79 -2.77 -6.91
C VAL A 87 -10.31 -2.67 -6.93
N ALA A 88 -10.86 -1.46 -6.86
CA ALA A 88 -12.31 -1.25 -6.85
C ALA A 88 -12.98 -1.76 -8.14
N THR A 89 -12.47 -1.36 -9.31
CA THR A 89 -13.06 -1.72 -10.60
C THR A 89 -12.96 -3.21 -10.90
N ARG A 90 -11.81 -3.84 -10.61
CA ARG A 90 -11.65 -5.29 -10.81
C ARG A 90 -12.48 -6.09 -9.82
N TYR A 91 -12.60 -5.65 -8.56
CA TYR A 91 -13.43 -6.32 -7.58
C TYR A 91 -14.90 -6.30 -7.99
N LEU A 92 -15.42 -5.15 -8.43
CA LEU A 92 -16.81 -4.98 -8.88
C LEU A 92 -17.11 -5.68 -10.21
N ALA A 93 -16.09 -6.01 -11.00
CA ALA A 93 -16.24 -6.75 -12.25
C ALA A 93 -16.22 -8.28 -12.06
N ARG A 94 -16.01 -8.79 -10.84
CA ARG A 94 -16.09 -10.22 -10.54
C ARG A 94 -17.54 -10.70 -10.62
N PRO A 95 -17.79 -11.90 -11.18
CA PRO A 95 -19.13 -12.48 -11.28
C PRO A 95 -19.70 -12.86 -9.91
#